data_AF-A0A432QCJ3-F1
#
_entry.id   AF-A0A432QCJ3-F1
#
_cell.length_a   1.000
_cell.length_b   1.000
_cell.length_c   1.000
_cell.angle_alpha   90.00
_cell.angle_beta   90.00
_cell.angle_gamma   90.00
#
_symmetry.space_group_name_H-M   'P 1'
#
loop_
_entity.id
_entity.type
_entity.pdbx_description
1 polymer ?
#
loop_
_entity_poly.entity_id
_entity_poly.type
_entity_poly.pdbx_seq_one_letter_code
_entity_poly.pdbx_strand_id
1 'polypeptide(L)'
;MKKKIAIATLGLLVAAGSAYGSGYRIPEQSLNSTARAGANVAYTPSADAAFFNPANMSWLDNATIFEANATYIDLKDIEYRDNRTPAFNGTADVESFFVPTFFIVSKDYSGMRIGLSLDAPAGL
;
A
#
# COMPACT_ATOMS: atom_id res chain seq x y z
N MET A 1 37.16 5.67 21.38
CA MET A 1 36.40 5.61 20.10
C MET A 1 35.48 4.40 20.01
N LYS A 2 35.96 3.17 20.27
CA LYS A 2 35.14 1.93 20.18
C LYS A 2 33.82 1.96 20.98
N LYS A 3 33.83 2.48 22.22
CA LYS A 3 32.62 2.61 23.05
C LYS A 3 31.56 3.55 22.46
N LYS A 4 31.97 4.63 21.79
CA LYS A 4 31.04 5.60 21.18
C LYS A 4 30.34 5.00 19.96
N ILE A 5 31.09 4.24 19.16
CA ILE A 5 30.55 3.49 18.01
C ILE A 5 29.55 2.44 18.50
N ALA A 6 29.90 1.67 19.54
CA ALA A 6 29.00 0.66 20.10
C ALA A 6 27.68 1.25 20.61
N ILE A 7 27.73 2.41 21.31
CA ILE A 7 26.53 3.09 21.81
C ILE A 7 25.68 3.62 20.64
N ALA A 8 26.30 4.18 19.60
CA ALA A 8 25.58 4.66 18.41
C ALA A 8 24.90 3.52 17.65
N THR A 9 25.57 2.37 17.48
CA THR A 9 25.00 1.18 16.83
C THR A 9 23.83 0.62 17.65
N LEU A 10 23.95 0.56 18.97
CA LEU A 10 22.86 0.10 19.84
C LEU A 10 21.66 1.06 19.79
N GLY A 11 21.90 2.37 19.73
CA GLY A 11 20.85 3.37 19.56
C GLY A 11 20.10 3.23 18.23
N LEU A 12 20.81 2.95 17.13
CA LEU A 12 20.20 2.72 15.81
C LEU A 12 19.38 1.42 15.76
N LEU A 13 19.80 0.37 16.46
CA LEU A 13 19.05 -0.89 16.55
C LEU A 13 17.77 -0.75 17.39
N VAL A 14 17.79 0.09 18.43
CA VAL A 14 16.59 0.38 19.24
C VAL A 14 15.65 1.36 18.53
N ALA A 15 16.18 2.22 17.66
CA ALA A 15 15.40 3.11 16.80
C ALA A 15 14.81 2.41 15.55
N ALA A 16 15.25 1.18 15.25
CA ALA A 16 14.60 0.38 14.22
C ALA A 16 13.19 0.04 14.70
N GLY A 17 12.19 0.71 14.12
CA GLY A 17 10.79 0.52 14.49
C GLY A 17 10.33 -0.92 14.32
N SER A 18 9.28 -1.30 15.05
CA SER A 18 8.63 -2.60 14.90
C SER A 18 8.27 -2.84 13.43
N ALA A 19 8.69 -3.97 12.88
CA ALA A 19 8.21 -4.43 11.57
C ALA A 19 6.75 -4.87 11.74
N TYR A 20 5.81 -4.06 11.26
CA TYR A 20 4.41 -4.46 11.17
C TYR A 20 4.23 -5.36 9.94
N GLY A 21 3.64 -6.53 10.15
CA GLY A 21 3.26 -7.40 9.04
C GLY A 21 2.18 -6.74 8.19
N SER A 22 2.31 -6.83 6.88
CA SER A 22 1.35 -6.28 5.91
C SER A 22 0.04 -7.10 5.82
N GLY A 23 -0.26 -7.95 6.81
CA GLY A 23 -1.21 -9.07 6.78
C GLY A 23 -2.36 -8.93 5.78
N TYR A 24 -3.38 -8.15 6.15
CA TYR A 24 -4.59 -7.92 5.36
C TYR A 24 -4.53 -6.69 4.47
N ARG A 25 -3.34 -6.14 4.18
CA ARG A 25 -3.23 -4.94 3.35
C ARG A 25 -3.33 -5.31 1.88
N ILE A 26 -4.08 -4.53 1.14
CA ILE A 26 -4.12 -4.60 -0.33
C ILE A 26 -3.28 -3.44 -0.89
N PRO A 27 -2.04 -3.65 -1.35
CA PRO A 27 -1.22 -2.58 -1.93
C PRO A 27 -1.65 -2.18 -3.36
N GLU A 28 -2.45 -2.98 -4.05
CA GLU A 28 -2.93 -2.78 -5.43
C GLU A 28 -4.10 -1.77 -5.53
N GLN A 29 -4.00 -0.63 -4.85
CA GLN A 29 -5.04 0.41 -4.83
C GLN A 29 -5.10 1.25 -6.11
N SER A 30 -4.08 1.21 -6.96
CA SER A 30 -4.06 1.89 -8.25
C SER A 30 -3.21 1.14 -9.25
N LEU A 31 -3.36 1.46 -10.54
CA LEU A 31 -2.51 0.89 -11.58
C LEU A 31 -1.02 1.25 -11.37
N ASN A 32 -0.75 2.50 -10.97
CA ASN A 32 0.61 2.97 -10.66
C ASN A 32 1.22 2.19 -9.49
N SER A 33 0.45 1.93 -8.45
CA SER A 33 0.91 1.14 -7.30
C SER A 33 1.21 -0.29 -7.68
N THR A 34 0.31 -0.92 -8.44
CA THR A 34 0.48 -2.30 -8.91
C THR A 34 1.71 -2.43 -9.81
N ALA A 35 1.87 -1.51 -10.77
CA ALA A 35 3.03 -1.47 -11.67
C ALA A 35 4.37 -1.26 -10.93
N ARG A 36 4.33 -0.69 -9.72
CA ARG A 36 5.49 -0.44 -8.85
C ARG A 36 5.58 -1.39 -7.66
N ALA A 37 4.82 -2.50 -7.65
CA ALA A 37 4.79 -3.47 -6.56
C ALA A 37 4.56 -2.81 -5.18
N GLY A 38 3.62 -1.86 -5.10
CA GLY A 38 3.28 -1.14 -3.87
C GLY A 38 4.20 0.05 -3.52
N ALA A 39 5.25 0.30 -4.31
CA ALA A 39 6.20 1.40 -4.08
C ALA A 39 5.71 2.75 -4.67
N ASN A 40 4.51 3.19 -4.28
CA ASN A 40 3.85 4.35 -4.89
C ASN A 40 3.80 5.61 -4.00
N VAL A 41 4.19 5.52 -2.73
CA VAL A 41 4.02 6.62 -1.74
C VAL A 41 4.92 7.83 -2.04
N ALA A 42 6.17 7.59 -2.45
CA ALA A 42 7.15 8.65 -2.65
C ALA A 42 6.92 9.46 -3.93
N TYR A 43 6.38 8.83 -4.97
CA TYR A 43 6.13 9.46 -6.27
C TYR A 43 4.81 8.95 -6.85
N THR A 44 3.80 9.82 -6.82
CA THR A 44 2.43 9.51 -7.23
C THR A 44 1.96 10.57 -8.24
N PRO A 45 2.26 10.41 -9.54
CA PRO A 45 2.01 11.44 -10.55
C PRO A 45 0.59 11.38 -11.16
N SER A 46 -0.42 11.00 -10.38
CA SER A 46 -1.82 10.90 -10.85
C SER A 46 -2.81 11.18 -9.69
N ALA A 47 -4.11 11.04 -9.94
CA ALA A 47 -5.16 11.29 -8.96
C ALA A 47 -5.09 10.34 -7.75
N ASP A 48 -4.49 9.16 -7.89
CA ASP A 48 -4.19 8.24 -6.78
C ASP A 48 -3.27 8.85 -5.69
N ALA A 49 -2.66 10.01 -5.95
CA ALA A 49 -2.00 10.83 -4.93
C ALA A 49 -2.94 11.21 -3.77
N ALA A 50 -4.25 11.35 -4.02
CA ALA A 50 -5.24 11.64 -2.99
C ALA A 50 -5.26 10.57 -1.87
N PHE A 51 -4.92 9.33 -2.20
CA PHE A 51 -4.84 8.22 -1.24
C PHE A 51 -3.41 7.99 -0.73
N PHE A 52 -2.43 7.85 -1.64
CA PHE A 52 -1.08 7.44 -1.24
C PHE A 52 -0.28 8.53 -0.54
N ASN A 53 -0.36 9.77 -1.05
CA ASN A 53 0.37 10.91 -0.50
C ASN A 53 -0.23 12.23 -1.03
N PRO A 54 -1.16 12.86 -0.28
CA PRO A 54 -1.81 14.10 -0.70
C PRO A 54 -0.86 15.26 -1.02
N ALA A 55 0.37 15.26 -0.49
CA ALA A 55 1.36 16.28 -0.82
C ALA A 55 1.77 16.23 -2.30
N ASN A 56 1.79 15.04 -2.92
CA ASN A 56 2.11 14.87 -4.35
C ASN A 56 1.07 15.53 -5.27
N MET A 57 -0.15 15.80 -4.78
CA MET A 57 -1.16 16.55 -5.56
C MET A 57 -0.67 17.94 -5.98
N SER A 58 0.22 18.55 -5.21
CA SER A 58 0.81 19.87 -5.51
C SER A 58 1.67 19.89 -6.78
N TRP A 59 2.15 18.73 -7.23
CA TRP A 59 2.98 18.57 -8.43
C TRP A 59 2.20 18.10 -9.66
N LEU A 60 0.90 17.87 -9.55
CA LEU A 60 0.05 17.49 -10.67
C LEU A 60 -0.18 18.67 -11.60
N ASP A 61 -0.53 18.40 -12.85
CA ASP A 61 -0.95 19.45 -13.80
C ASP A 61 -2.13 20.24 -13.25
N ASN A 62 -2.26 21.52 -13.63
CA ASN A 62 -3.34 22.39 -13.17
C ASN A 62 -4.67 22.07 -13.88
N ALA A 63 -5.20 20.87 -13.60
CA ALA A 63 -6.43 20.33 -14.13
C ALA A 63 -7.14 19.51 -13.05
N THR A 64 -8.44 19.30 -13.23
CA THR A 64 -9.14 18.26 -12.46
C THR A 64 -8.78 16.93 -13.08
N ILE A 65 -8.16 16.05 -12.29
CA ILE A 65 -7.70 14.73 -12.72
C ILE A 65 -8.59 13.68 -12.07
N PHE A 66 -9.10 12.76 -12.89
CA PHE A 66 -9.91 11.64 -12.45
C PHE A 66 -9.25 10.33 -12.87
N GLU A 67 -9.27 9.35 -11.97
CA GLU A 67 -8.75 8.01 -12.19
C GLU A 67 -9.78 6.99 -11.67
N ALA A 68 -10.05 5.96 -12.47
CA ALA A 68 -10.89 4.83 -12.09
C ALA A 68 -10.15 3.54 -12.45
N ASN A 69 -10.03 2.63 -11.48
CA ASN A 69 -9.38 1.34 -11.67
C ASN A 69 -10.32 0.20 -11.29
N ALA A 70 -10.06 -0.95 -11.88
CA ALA A 70 -10.71 -2.21 -11.59
C ALA A 70 -9.63 -3.28 -11.46
N THR A 71 -9.39 -3.74 -10.24
CA THR A 71 -8.39 -4.76 -9.95
C THR A 71 -9.09 -6.09 -9.69
N TYR A 72 -8.62 -7.16 -10.35
CA TYR A 72 -9.00 -8.52 -10.02
C TYR A 72 -7.86 -9.18 -9.25
N ILE A 73 -8.15 -9.64 -8.04
CA ILE A 73 -7.19 -10.30 -7.14
C ILE A 73 -7.63 -11.75 -7.01
N ASP A 74 -6.73 -12.68 -7.30
CA ASP A 74 -6.99 -14.11 -7.21
C ASP A 74 -6.00 -14.76 -6.23
N LEU A 75 -6.50 -15.15 -5.06
CA LEU A 75 -5.74 -15.86 -4.04
C LEU A 75 -5.86 -17.35 -4.27
N LYS A 76 -4.72 -17.98 -4.53
CA LYS A 76 -4.63 -19.44 -4.62
C LYS A 76 -4.69 -20.05 -3.22
N ASP A 77 -5.09 -21.31 -3.19
CA ASP A 77 -5.08 -22.12 -1.99
C ASP A 77 -3.67 -22.20 -1.40
N ILE A 78 -3.60 -22.20 -0.08
CA ILE A 78 -2.36 -22.35 0.68
C ILE A 78 -2.50 -23.63 1.50
N GLU A 79 -1.64 -24.60 1.24
CA GLU A 79 -1.57 -25.82 2.04
C GLU A 79 -0.64 -25.65 3.24
N TYR A 80 -1.17 -25.91 4.44
CA TYR A 80 -0.40 -26.05 5.67
C TYR A 80 -0.26 -27.52 6.05
N ARG A 81 0.99 -27.98 6.21
CA ARG A 81 1.34 -29.33 6.65
C ARG A 81 2.08 -29.28 7.97
N ASP A 82 1.49 -29.83 9.02
CA ASP A 82 2.05 -29.81 10.36
C ASP A 82 3.00 -30.99 10.57
N ASN A 83 4.20 -30.70 11.07
CA ASN A 83 5.24 -31.71 11.31
C ASN A 83 5.05 -32.51 12.61
N ARG A 84 4.14 -32.10 13.50
CA ARG A 84 3.87 -32.78 14.77
C ARG A 84 2.73 -33.78 14.63
N THR A 85 1.67 -33.40 13.92
CA THR A 85 0.50 -34.27 13.70
C THR A 85 -0.28 -33.89 12.44
N PRO A 86 -0.65 -34.85 11.56
CA PRO A 86 -1.51 -34.58 10.40
C PRO A 86 -2.89 -34.02 10.75
N ALA A 87 -3.34 -34.15 12.01
CA ALA A 87 -4.62 -33.61 12.47
C ALA A 87 -4.70 -32.07 12.42
N PHE A 88 -3.56 -31.39 12.32
CA PHE A 88 -3.49 -29.93 12.18
C PHE A 88 -3.19 -29.47 10.75
N ASN A 89 -3.19 -30.37 9.77
CA ASN A 89 -3.11 -29.98 8.37
C ASN A 89 -4.37 -29.20 7.97
N GLY A 90 -4.22 -28.26 7.04
CA GLY A 90 -5.33 -27.50 6.48
C GLY A 90 -4.97 -26.95 5.11
N THR A 91 -6.00 -26.64 4.34
CA THR A 91 -5.88 -25.97 3.04
C THR A 91 -6.78 -24.74 3.10
N ALA A 92 -6.23 -23.58 2.76
CA ALA A 92 -7.02 -22.36 2.62
C ALA A 92 -7.91 -22.45 1.38
N ASP A 93 -9.09 -21.82 1.44
CA ASP A 93 -9.97 -21.73 0.29
C ASP A 93 -9.37 -20.84 -0.80
N VAL A 94 -9.80 -21.07 -2.04
CA VAL A 94 -9.50 -20.16 -3.16
C VAL A 94 -10.48 -19.00 -3.09
N GLU A 95 -9.95 -17.78 -3.11
CA GLU A 95 -10.74 -16.57 -3.00
C GLU A 95 -10.38 -15.61 -4.14
N SER A 96 -11.39 -15.05 -4.78
CA SER A 96 -11.19 -14.03 -5.80
C SER A 96 -12.00 -12.79 -5.47
N PHE A 97 -11.37 -11.63 -5.63
CA PHE A 97 -11.94 -10.33 -5.32
C PHE A 97 -11.91 -9.42 -6.54
N PHE A 98 -12.99 -8.69 -6.74
CA PHE A 98 -13.02 -7.58 -7.68
C PHE A 98 -13.05 -6.27 -6.90
N VAL A 99 -12.00 -5.47 -7.04
CA VAL A 99 -11.76 -4.27 -6.24
C VAL A 99 -11.78 -3.05 -7.16
N PRO A 100 -12.91 -2.33 -7.23
CA PRO A 100 -12.97 -1.04 -7.90
C PRO A 100 -12.41 0.06 -7.00
N THR A 101 -11.64 0.98 -7.56
CA THR A 101 -11.13 2.17 -6.86
C THR A 101 -11.34 3.41 -7.71
N PHE A 102 -11.62 4.55 -7.08
CA PHE A 102 -11.82 5.82 -7.77
C PHE A 102 -11.06 6.93 -7.07
N PHE A 103 -10.43 7.80 -7.84
CA PHE A 103 -9.69 8.95 -7.34
C PHE A 103 -10.04 10.18 -8.16
N ILE A 104 -10.20 11.32 -7.48
CA ILE A 104 -10.34 12.61 -8.13
C ILE A 104 -9.54 13.65 -7.36
N VAL A 105 -8.80 14.47 -8.09
CA VAL A 105 -8.07 15.62 -7.56
C VAL A 105 -8.49 16.86 -8.33
N SER A 106 -8.82 17.93 -7.63
CA SER A 106 -9.17 19.19 -8.25
C SER A 106 -7.96 19.85 -8.93
N LYS A 107 -8.25 20.76 -9.86
CA LYS A 107 -7.28 21.78 -10.27
C LYS A 107 -6.81 22.61 -9.08
N ASP A 108 -5.74 23.38 -9.28
CA ASP A 108 -5.23 24.32 -8.29
C ASP A 108 -6.20 25.50 -8.08
N TYR A 109 -6.53 25.76 -6.82
CA TYR A 109 -7.29 26.91 -6.34
C TYR A 109 -6.38 27.77 -5.46
N SER A 110 -5.51 28.55 -6.11
CA SER A 110 -4.59 29.48 -5.43
C SER A 110 -3.64 28.77 -4.45
N GLY A 111 -3.03 27.67 -4.89
CA GLY A 111 -2.12 26.85 -4.08
C GLY A 111 -2.82 25.78 -3.24
N MET A 112 -4.14 25.63 -3.36
CA MET A 112 -4.91 24.60 -2.68
C MET A 112 -5.51 23.62 -3.69
N ARG A 113 -5.43 22.32 -3.39
CA ARG A 113 -6.10 21.25 -4.13
C ARG A 113 -6.88 20.37 -3.17
N ILE A 114 -7.99 19.84 -3.65
CA ILE A 114 -8.84 18.92 -2.89
C ILE A 114 -8.85 17.59 -3.62
N GLY A 115 -8.53 16.51 -2.90
CA GLY A 115 -8.59 15.15 -3.38
C GLY A 115 -9.72 14.36 -2.69
N LEU A 116 -10.32 13.42 -3.42
CA LEU A 116 -11.23 12.42 -2.88
C LEU A 116 -10.80 11.05 -3.42
N SER A 117 -10.75 10.06 -2.54
CA SER A 117 -10.48 8.67 -2.88
C SER A 117 -11.61 7.75 -2.40
N LEU A 118 -11.94 6.75 -3.20
CA LEU A 118 -12.71 5.58 -2.83
C LEU A 118 -11.82 4.37 -3.07
N ASP A 119 -11.41 3.73 -1.99
CA ASP A 119 -10.37 2.71 -1.96
C ASP A 119 -10.78 1.52 -1.07
N ALA A 120 -10.01 0.43 -1.16
CA ALA A 120 -10.21 -0.79 -0.38
C ALA A 120 -8.87 -1.23 0.24
N PRO A 121 -8.33 -0.47 1.22
CA PRO A 121 -6.92 -0.57 1.65
C PRO A 121 -6.59 -1.88 2.38
N ALA A 122 -7.62 -2.59 2.84
CA ALA A 122 -7.48 -3.87 3.50
C ALA A 122 -8.64 -4.81 3.15
N GLY A 123 -8.34 -6.10 3.23
CA GLY A 123 -9.22 -7.23 2.92
C GLY A 123 -8.37 -8.49 2.86
N LEU A 124 -8.99 -9.60 2.43
CA LEU A 124 -8.47 -10.98 2.41
C LEU A 124 -8.80 -11.73 3.70
#